data_AF-A0A642C7C7-F1
#
_entry.id   AF-A0A642C7C7-F1
#
_cell.length_a   1.000
_cell.length_b   1.000
_cell.length_c   1.000
_cell.angle_alpha   90.00
_cell.angle_beta   90.00
_cell.angle_gamma   90.00
#
_symmetry.space_group_name_H-M   'P 1'
#
loop_
_entity.id
_entity.type
_entity.pdbx_description
1 polymer ?
#
loop_
_entity_poly.entity_id
_entity_poly.type
_entity_poly.pdbx_seq_one_letter_code
_entity_poly.pdbx_strand_id
1 'polypeptide(L)' 'GEVAELLRVSRRTLQEYRNNRVLPFILLGGKVLYPETGLREVLEANYRKPLE' A
#
# COMPACT_ATOMS: atom_id res chain seq x y z
N GLY A 1 12.37 -1.54 -4.03
CA GLY A 1 10.99 -1.19 -4.42
C GLY A 1 10.33 -0.70 -3.16
N GLU A 2 10.56 0.56 -2.83
CA GLU A 2 10.55 1.07 -1.45
C GLU A 2 9.27 0.74 -0.68
N VAL A 3 8.11 0.84 -1.33
CA VAL A 3 6.81 0.55 -0.71
C VAL A 3 6.59 -0.95 -0.43
N ALA A 4 7.08 -1.84 -1.30
CA ALA A 4 6.97 -3.29 -1.05
C ALA A 4 7.82 -3.70 0.16
N GLU A 5 8.99 -3.09 0.31
CA GLU A 5 9.89 -3.31 1.45
C GLU A 5 9.31 -2.71 2.74
N LEU A 6 8.76 -1.49 2.68
CA LEU A 6 8.09 -0.82 3.78
C LEU A 6 6.92 -1.65 4.32
N LEU A 7 6.07 -2.16 3.43
CA LEU A 7 4.91 -2.97 3.79
C LEU A 7 5.26 -4.44 4.05
N ARG A 8 6.53 -4.84 3.86
CA ARG A 8 7.02 -6.23 3.97
C ARG A 8 6.22 -7.22 3.11
N VAL A 9 5.84 -6.81 1.91
CA VAL A 9 5.12 -7.63 0.93
C VAL A 9 5.94 -7.89 -0.32
N SER A 10 5.56 -8.92 -1.08
CA SER A 10 6.20 -9.17 -2.37
C SER A 10 5.83 -8.07 -3.39
N ARG A 11 6.68 -7.86 -4.40
CA ARG A 11 6.37 -6.97 -5.53
C ARG A 11 5.10 -7.38 -6.28
N ARG A 12 4.78 -8.68 -6.30
CA ARG A 12 3.57 -9.20 -6.94
C ARG A 12 2.32 -8.85 -6.14
N THR A 13 2.39 -8.98 -4.82
CA THR A 13 1.32 -8.56 -3.90
C THR A 13 1.06 -7.06 -3.99
N LEU A 14 2.11 -6.24 -4.07
CA LEU A 14 1.95 -4.79 -4.26
C LEU A 14 1.24 -4.45 -5.58
N GLN A 15 1.54 -5.20 -6.66
CA GLN A 15 0.83 -5.03 -7.94
C GLN A 15 -0.64 -5.44 -7.82
N GLU A 16 -0.96 -6.53 -7.12
CA GLU A 16 -2.35 -6.94 -6.88
C GLU A 16 -3.11 -5.90 -6.06
N TYR A 17 -2.50 -5.34 -5.00
CA TYR A 17 -3.11 -4.26 -4.23
C TYR A 17 -3.41 -3.02 -5.07
N ARG A 18 -2.53 -2.67 -6.01
CA ARG A 18 -2.79 -1.59 -6.96
C ARG A 18 -3.93 -1.94 -7.93
N ASN A 19 -3.90 -3.14 -8.52
CA ASN A 19 -4.88 -3.58 -9.50
C ASN A 19 -6.29 -3.67 -8.88
N ASN A 20 -6.37 -4.13 -7.63
CA ASN A 20 -7.59 -4.25 -6.85
C ASN A 20 -8.00 -2.94 -6.15
N ARG A 21 -7.26 -1.84 -6.36
CA ARG A 21 -7.45 -0.53 -5.71
C ARG A 21 -7.51 -0.59 -4.17
N VAL A 22 -6.79 -1.54 -3.58
CA VAL A 22 -6.66 -1.70 -2.12
C VAL A 22 -5.79 -0.58 -1.55
N LEU A 23 -4.68 -0.26 -2.22
CA LEU A 23 -3.80 0.84 -1.81
C LEU A 23 -4.01 2.06 -2.72
N PRO A 24 -4.15 3.26 -2.14
CA PRO A 24 -4.23 4.49 -2.91
C PRO A 24 -2.90 4.75 -3.62
N PHE A 25 -2.98 5.17 -4.88
CA PHE A 25 -1.81 5.52 -5.67
C PHE A 25 -2.12 6.74 -6.55
N ILE A 26 -1.08 7.45 -6.93
CA ILE A 26 -1.12 8.52 -7.91
C ILE A 26 -0.19 8.20 -9.08
N LEU A 27 -0.56 8.67 -10.26
CA LEU A 27 0.28 8.62 -11.45
C LEU A 27 0.91 10.01 -11.66
N LEU A 28 2.23 10.08 -11.55
CA LEU A 28 2.98 11.31 -11.80
C LEU A 28 4.03 11.03 -12.87
N GLY A 29 3.83 11.59 -14.06
CA GLY A 29 4.76 11.42 -15.19
C GLY A 29 4.98 9.94 -15.59
N GLY A 30 3.93 9.12 -15.51
CA GLY A 30 4.01 7.68 -15.82
C GLY A 30 4.61 6.81 -14.71
N LYS A 31 5.05 7.42 -13.59
CA LYS A 31 5.48 6.69 -12.40
C LYS A 31 4.31 6.56 -11.42
N VAL A 32 4.22 5.39 -10.80
CA VAL A 32 3.26 5.12 -9.72
C VAL A 32 3.91 5.53 -8.40
N LEU A 33 3.24 6.43 -7.68
CA LEU A 33 3.63 6.85 -6.34
C LEU A 33 2.53 6.49 -5.35
N TYR A 34 2.92 6.17 -4.13
CA TYR A 34 2.00 5.85 -3.05
C TYR A 34 2.08 6.97 -2.00
N PRO A 35 1.04 7.79 -1.84
CA PRO A 35 1.01 8.83 -0.81
C PRO A 35 1.09 8.20 0.58
N GLU A 36 1.99 8.69 1.44
CA GLU A 36 2.16 8.17 2.80
C GLU A 36 0.86 8.26 3.61
N THR A 37 0.15 9.38 3.50
CA THR A 37 -1.14 9.60 4.18
C THR A 37 -2.17 8.52 3.82
N GLY A 38 -2.33 8.25 2.52
CA GLY A 38 -3.26 7.21 2.06
C GLY A 38 -2.84 5.79 2.47
N LEU A 39 -1.53 5.50 2.51
CA LEU A 39 -1.05 4.22 3.05
C LEU A 39 -1.39 4.09 4.54
N ARG A 40 -1.15 5.14 5.33
CA ARG A 40 -1.45 5.14 6.76
C ARG A 40 -2.93 4.93 7.04
N GLU A 41 -3.81 5.66 6.34
CA GLU A 41 -5.27 5.52 6.49
C GLU A 41 -5.75 4.09 6.24
N VAL A 42 -5.27 3.45 5.15
CA VAL A 42 -5.62 2.06 4.85
C VAL A 42 -5.09 1.10 5.91
N LEU A 43 -3.84 1.30 6.36
CA LEU A 43 -3.25 0.45 7.39
C LEU A 43 -4.00 0.57 8.72
N GLU A 44 -4.31 1.78 9.15
CA GLU A 44 -5.05 2.05 10.39
C GLU A 44 -6.47 1.49 10.32
N ALA A 45 -7.18 1.69 9.20
CA ALA A 45 -8.53 1.17 9.01
C ALA A 45 -8.60 -0.37 9.02
N ASN A 46 -7.52 -1.05 8.62
CA ASN A 46 -7.46 -2.51 8.55
C ASN A 46 -6.66 -3.14 9.71
N TYR A 47 -6.05 -2.34 10.58
CA TYR A 47 -5.27 -2.82 11.69
C TYR A 47 -6.19 -3.52 12.71
N ARG A 48 -5.99 -4.82 12.87
CA ARG A 48 -6.65 -5.61 13.90
C ARG A 48 -5.65 -5.82 15.03
N LYS A 49 -6.00 -5.31 16.22
CA LYS A 49 -5.23 -5.58 17.43
C LYS A 49 -5.11 -7.11 17.61
N PRO A 50 -3.94 -7.63 17.98
CA PRO A 50 -3.85 -9.01 18.40
C PRO A 50 -4.83 -9.23 19.56
N LEU A 51 -5.57 -10.34 19.51
CA LEU A 51 -6.38 -10.78 20.64
C LEU A 51 -5.42 -11.06 21.80
N GLU A 52 -5.63 -10.38 22.93
CA GLU A 52 -4.90 -10.61 24.18
C GLU A 52 -5.22 -11.98 24.77
#